data_AF-A0A1I7Y613-F1
#
_entry.id   AF-A0A1I7Y613-F1
#
_cell.length_a   1.000
_cell.length_b   1.000
_cell.length_c   1.000
_cell.angle_alpha   90.00
_cell.angle_beta   90.00
_cell.angle_gamma   90.00
#
_symmetry.space_group_name_H-M   'P 1'
#
loop_
_entity.id
_entity.type
_entity.pdbx_description
1 polymer ?
#
loop_
_entity_poly.entity_id
_entity_poly.type
_entity_poly.pdbx_seq_one_letter_code
_entity_poly.pdbx_strand_id
1 'polypeptide(L)'
;MNAVPLKFVDSIVELFGKNTLKRLARKVRHRVWKDVLDLHRRNRVYYTVYFSRKEDGIRHVFFFNNGREADLSINMRTIRGKGRFARIVSVTDSTTDRNLSYFDEVEVLGEAETTKLLETVAPLIDPASEVGGLSNHYYVMRCYTCECDKFEKRQLKNDYPELHDF
;
A
#
# COMPACT_ATOMS: atom_id res chain seq x y z
N MET A 1 -35.91 12.28 -1.95
CA MET A 1 -34.70 11.89 -1.20
C MET A 1 -33.52 12.64 -1.77
N ASN A 2 -32.75 13.33 -0.93
CA ASN A 2 -31.55 14.05 -1.38
C ASN A 2 -30.53 13.03 -1.89
N ALA A 3 -30.07 13.20 -3.13
CA ALA A 3 -29.07 12.34 -3.72
C ALA A 3 -27.75 12.46 -2.94
N VAL A 4 -27.16 11.32 -2.59
CA VAL A 4 -25.84 11.29 -1.94
C VAL A 4 -24.81 11.89 -2.92
N PRO A 5 -23.99 12.87 -2.50
CA PRO A 5 -22.98 13.45 -3.38
C PRO A 5 -22.01 12.40 -3.92
N LEU A 6 -21.71 12.44 -5.21
CA LEU A 6 -20.78 11.49 -5.85
C LEU A 6 -19.41 11.46 -5.14
N LYS A 7 -18.93 12.62 -4.69
CA LYS A 7 -17.68 12.76 -3.93
C LYS A 7 -17.66 11.95 -2.63
N PHE A 8 -18.80 11.84 -1.96
CA PHE A 8 -18.91 11.04 -0.74
C PHE A 8 -18.80 9.55 -1.05
N VAL A 9 -19.50 9.09 -2.10
CA VAL A 9 -19.41 7.69 -2.55
C VAL A 9 -17.99 7.36 -2.99
N ASP A 10 -17.34 8.24 -3.76
CA ASP A 10 -15.95 8.12 -4.20
C ASP A 10 -14.99 8.00 -2.99
N SER A 11 -15.11 8.87 -1.98
CA SER A 11 -14.29 8.79 -0.76
C SER A 11 -14.47 7.50 0.04
N ILE A 12 -15.70 6.94 0.08
CA ILE A 12 -15.96 5.67 0.76
C ILE A 12 -15.34 4.52 -0.02
N VAL A 13 -15.54 4.50 -1.34
CA VAL A 13 -14.96 3.47 -2.20
C VAL A 13 -13.43 3.54 -2.15
N GLU A 14 -12.87 4.72 -1.87
CA GLU A 14 -11.43 4.92 -1.72
C GLU A 14 -10.78 4.05 -0.64
N LEU A 15 -11.53 3.75 0.42
CA LEU A 15 -11.11 2.97 1.58
C LEU A 15 -11.19 1.45 1.37
N PHE A 16 -11.87 0.98 0.32
CA PHE A 16 -12.06 -0.46 0.12
C PHE A 16 -10.84 -1.14 -0.47
N GLY A 17 -10.35 -2.20 0.17
CA GLY A 17 -9.33 -3.07 -0.41
C GLY A 17 -9.80 -3.85 -1.63
N LYS A 18 -8.85 -4.47 -2.34
CA LYS A 18 -9.07 -5.29 -3.55
C LYS A 18 -10.25 -6.24 -3.46
N ASN A 19 -10.31 -7.02 -2.38
CA ASN A 19 -11.33 -8.07 -2.21
C ASN A 19 -12.71 -7.47 -1.95
N THR A 20 -12.80 -6.46 -1.08
CA THR A 20 -14.04 -5.75 -0.76
C THR A 20 -14.62 -5.09 -2.01
N LEU A 21 -13.78 -4.36 -2.76
CA LEU A 21 -14.17 -3.71 -4.01
C LEU A 21 -14.69 -4.73 -5.04
N LYS A 22 -14.00 -5.86 -5.22
CA LYS A 22 -14.40 -6.94 -6.13
C LYS A 22 -15.76 -7.55 -5.73
N ARG A 23 -16.01 -7.75 -4.44
CA ARG A 23 -17.28 -8.29 -3.93
C ARG A 23 -18.43 -7.29 -4.12
N LEU A 24 -18.22 -6.02 -3.78
CA LEU A 24 -19.23 -4.97 -3.88
C LEU A 24 -19.62 -4.70 -5.34
N ALA A 25 -18.65 -4.62 -6.26
CA ALA A 25 -18.92 -4.40 -7.69
C ALA A 25 -19.84 -5.48 -8.31
N ARG A 26 -19.90 -6.69 -7.73
CA ARG A 26 -20.80 -7.77 -8.17
C ARG A 26 -22.22 -7.66 -7.59
N LYS A 27 -22.34 -7.10 -6.38
CA LYS A 27 -23.59 -7.10 -5.61
C LYS A 27 -24.38 -5.80 -5.74
N VAL A 28 -23.69 -4.67 -5.81
CA VAL A 28 -24.33 -3.35 -5.82
C VAL A 28 -24.94 -3.07 -7.19
N ARG A 29 -26.26 -2.84 -7.21
CA ARG A 29 -27.03 -2.49 -8.41
C ARG A 29 -27.38 -1.01 -8.48
N HIS A 30 -27.19 -0.25 -7.39
CA HIS A 30 -27.49 1.18 -7.37
C HIS A 30 -26.58 1.93 -8.35
N ARG A 31 -27.17 2.64 -9.32
CA ARG A 31 -26.46 3.25 -10.46
C ARG A 31 -25.23 4.07 -10.05
N VAL A 32 -25.40 5.02 -9.13
CA VAL A 32 -24.30 5.89 -8.66
C VAL A 32 -23.16 5.10 -8.02
N TRP A 33 -23.48 4.12 -7.18
CA TRP A 33 -22.46 3.32 -6.50
C TRP A 33 -21.79 2.35 -7.47
N LYS A 34 -22.56 1.79 -8.40
CA LYS A 34 -22.06 0.85 -9.40
C LYS A 34 -21.01 1.50 -10.29
N ASP A 35 -21.27 2.70 -10.78
CA ASP A 35 -20.35 3.41 -11.67
C ASP A 35 -19.04 3.74 -10.96
N VAL A 36 -19.10 4.19 -9.70
CA VAL A 36 -17.90 4.45 -8.89
C VAL A 36 -17.15 3.14 -8.58
N LEU A 37 -17.84 2.10 -8.13
CA LEU A 37 -17.21 0.79 -7.85
C LEU A 37 -16.55 0.20 -9.10
N ASP A 38 -17.20 0.30 -10.27
CA ASP A 38 -16.66 -0.18 -11.53
C ASP A 38 -15.45 0.67 -11.98
N LEU A 39 -15.49 1.99 -11.77
CA LEU A 39 -14.35 2.88 -12.01
C LEU A 39 -13.13 2.47 -11.17
N HIS A 40 -13.28 2.34 -9.86
CA HIS A 40 -12.16 1.92 -9.00
C HIS A 40 -11.70 0.50 -9.33
N ARG A 41 -12.63 -0.43 -9.60
CA ARG A 41 -12.29 -1.82 -9.91
C ARG A 41 -11.44 -1.94 -11.18
N ARG A 42 -11.71 -1.14 -12.19
CA ARG A 42 -11.01 -1.18 -13.48
C ARG A 42 -9.68 -0.45 -13.46
N ASN A 43 -9.58 0.65 -12.70
CA ASN A 43 -8.40 1.51 -12.73
C ASN A 43 -7.39 1.21 -11.63
N ARG A 44 -7.77 0.55 -10.54
CA ARG A 44 -6.84 0.24 -9.44
C ARG A 44 -5.77 -0.74 -9.83
N VAL A 45 -4.55 -0.41 -9.43
CA VAL A 45 -3.34 -1.17 -9.67
C VAL A 45 -2.69 -1.45 -8.32
N TYR A 46 -2.41 -2.72 -8.04
CA TYR A 46 -1.93 -3.19 -6.75
C TYR A 46 -0.49 -3.64 -6.87
N TYR A 47 0.36 -3.12 -5.97
CA TYR A 47 1.80 -3.34 -5.96
C TYR A 47 2.25 -3.88 -4.61
N THR A 48 3.26 -4.74 -4.62
CA THR A 48 4.04 -5.09 -3.43
C THR A 48 5.45 -4.53 -3.59
N VAL A 49 6.01 -3.94 -2.55
CA VAL A 49 7.40 -3.46 -2.53
C VAL A 49 8.23 -4.46 -1.76
N TYR A 50 9.27 -5.00 -2.38
CA TYR A 50 10.24 -5.85 -1.72
C TYR A 50 11.54 -5.08 -1.54
N PHE A 51 12.11 -5.16 -0.35
CA PHE A 51 13.42 -4.64 -0.02
C PHE A 51 14.38 -5.79 0.25
N SER A 52 15.65 -5.61 -0.09
CA SER A 52 16.72 -6.52 0.31
C SER A 52 17.94 -5.70 0.70
N ARG A 53 18.41 -5.86 1.93
CA ARG A 53 19.68 -5.29 2.39
C ARG A 53 20.81 -6.27 2.12
N LYS A 54 21.89 -5.77 1.53
CA LYS A 54 23.14 -6.49 1.31
C LYS A 54 24.30 -5.62 1.82
N GLU A 55 25.52 -6.15 1.74
CA GLU A 55 26.71 -5.41 2.20
C GLU A 55 26.95 -4.13 1.39
N ASP A 56 26.56 -4.12 0.12
CA ASP A 56 26.70 -2.99 -0.81
C ASP A 56 25.58 -1.94 -0.68
N GLY A 57 24.47 -2.25 -0.02
CA GLY A 57 23.38 -1.30 0.25
C GLY A 57 21.99 -1.92 0.25
N ILE A 58 20.96 -1.13 -0.10
CA ILE A 58 19.56 -1.56 -0.11
C ILE A 58 19.03 -1.59 -1.54
N ARG A 59 18.49 -2.73 -1.97
CA ARG A 59 17.81 -2.86 -3.26
C ARG A 59 16.30 -2.93 -3.06
N HIS A 60 15.53 -2.52 -4.05
CA HIS A 60 14.07 -2.59 -4.00
C HIS A 60 13.47 -3.00 -5.34
N VAL A 61 12.37 -3.75 -5.30
CA VAL A 61 11.63 -4.16 -6.50
C VAL A 61 10.14 -4.00 -6.27
N PHE A 62 9.44 -3.49 -7.28
CA PHE A 62 7.99 -3.48 -7.31
C PHE A 62 7.47 -4.72 -8.02
N PHE A 63 6.54 -5.41 -7.38
CA PHE A 63 5.81 -6.52 -7.96
C PHE A 63 4.38 -6.12 -8.25
N PHE A 64 3.91 -6.46 -9.44
CA PHE A 64 2.51 -6.31 -9.80
C PHE A 64 1.72 -7.59 -9.46
N ASN A 65 0.40 -7.46 -9.23
CA ASN A 65 -0.53 -8.59 -9.12
C ASN A 65 -0.13 -9.68 -8.08
N ASN A 66 0.12 -9.26 -6.84
CA ASN A 66 0.39 -10.16 -5.71
C ASN A 66 1.71 -10.96 -5.85
N GLY A 67 2.79 -10.37 -6.36
CA GLY A 67 4.12 -10.98 -6.23
C GLY A 67 4.49 -12.06 -7.26
N ARG A 68 3.72 -12.22 -8.35
CA ARG A 68 4.02 -13.27 -9.35
C ARG A 68 5.10 -12.89 -10.34
N GLU A 69 5.30 -11.61 -10.58
CA GLU A 69 6.24 -11.12 -11.59
C GLU A 69 6.90 -9.84 -11.08
N ALA A 70 8.23 -9.88 -10.99
CA ALA A 70 9.05 -8.71 -10.80
C ALA A 70 9.04 -7.92 -12.11
N ASP A 71 8.65 -6.65 -12.04
CA ASP A 71 8.72 -5.78 -13.20
C ASP A 71 9.69 -4.64 -12.91
N LEU A 72 10.93 -4.83 -13.38
CA LEU A 72 12.03 -3.88 -13.21
C LEU A 72 11.78 -2.56 -13.95
N SER A 73 10.82 -2.52 -14.89
CA SER A 73 10.42 -1.28 -15.56
C SER A 73 9.54 -0.38 -14.69
N ILE A 74 8.96 -0.93 -13.61
CA ILE A 74 8.16 -0.16 -12.67
C ILE A 74 9.08 0.61 -11.75
N ASN A 75 9.09 1.92 -11.94
CA ASN A 75 9.70 2.86 -11.02
C ASN A 75 8.63 3.77 -10.40
N MET A 76 9.09 4.67 -9.51
CA MET A 76 8.20 5.62 -8.83
C MET A 76 7.43 6.54 -9.76
N ARG A 77 7.97 6.88 -10.94
CA ARG A 77 7.26 7.69 -11.94
C ARG A 77 6.05 6.93 -12.49
N THR A 78 6.20 5.63 -12.73
CA THR A 78 5.11 4.76 -13.18
C THR A 78 4.00 4.68 -12.14
N ILE A 79 4.34 4.47 -10.87
CA ILE A 79 3.39 4.39 -9.76
C ILE A 79 2.65 5.72 -9.58
N ARG A 80 3.40 6.84 -9.57
CA ARG A 80 2.81 8.18 -9.46
C ARG A 80 1.90 8.52 -10.63
N GLY A 81 2.22 8.03 -11.84
CA GLY A 81 1.38 8.17 -13.03
C GLY A 81 0.01 7.49 -12.91
N LYS A 82 -0.14 6.47 -12.04
CA LYS A 82 -1.44 5.86 -11.72
C LYS A 82 -2.25 6.68 -10.69
N GLY A 83 -1.63 7.68 -10.07
CA GLY A 83 -2.26 8.60 -9.14
C GLY A 83 -2.99 7.88 -8.01
N ARG A 84 -4.20 8.36 -7.69
CA ARG A 84 -5.05 7.80 -6.62
C ARG A 84 -5.51 6.35 -6.83
N PHE A 85 -5.22 5.73 -7.97
CA PHE A 85 -5.57 4.33 -8.22
C PHE A 85 -4.42 3.36 -7.91
N ALA A 86 -3.20 3.85 -7.67
CA ALA A 86 -2.12 3.03 -7.16
C ALA A 86 -2.40 2.60 -5.72
N ARG A 87 -2.15 1.33 -5.41
CA ARG A 87 -2.28 0.75 -4.07
C ARG A 87 -1.08 -0.11 -3.75
N ILE A 88 -0.45 0.15 -2.62
CA ILE A 88 0.66 -0.65 -2.09
C ILE A 88 0.04 -1.61 -1.09
N VAL A 89 -0.04 -2.89 -1.47
CA VAL A 89 -0.71 -3.89 -0.65
C VAL A 89 0.20 -4.46 0.43
N SER A 90 1.51 -4.41 0.22
CA SER A 90 2.50 -4.89 1.17
C SER A 90 3.86 -4.23 0.91
N VAL A 91 4.61 -4.04 1.99
CA VAL A 91 6.03 -3.72 1.99
C VAL A 91 6.74 -4.86 2.73
N THR A 92 7.65 -5.56 2.07
CA THR A 92 8.27 -6.79 2.59
C THR A 92 9.78 -6.65 2.60
N ASP A 93 10.41 -7.04 3.71
CA ASP A 93 11.86 -7.22 3.79
C ASP A 93 12.21 -8.67 3.44
N SER A 94 13.03 -8.83 2.41
CA SER A 94 13.53 -10.10 1.89
C SER A 94 15.06 -10.19 1.98
N THR A 95 15.67 -9.48 2.92
CA THR A 95 17.11 -9.55 3.20
C THR A 95 17.61 -10.98 3.44
N THR A 96 16.82 -11.79 4.15
CA THR A 96 17.15 -13.18 4.52
C THR A 96 16.77 -14.22 3.46
N ASP A 97 16.06 -13.83 2.41
CA ASP A 97 15.65 -14.75 1.35
C ASP A 97 16.85 -15.06 0.43
N ARG A 98 17.18 -16.34 0.30
CA ARG A 98 18.40 -16.81 -0.38
C ARG A 98 18.22 -16.94 -1.90
N ASN A 99 16.99 -16.88 -2.43
CA ASN A 99 16.69 -17.21 -3.83
C ASN A 99 15.86 -16.13 -4.54
N LEU A 100 16.36 -14.89 -4.58
CA LEU A 100 15.68 -13.79 -5.29
C LEU A 100 16.61 -13.18 -6.36
N SER A 101 16.81 -13.91 -7.45
CA SER A 101 17.64 -13.48 -8.59
C SER A 101 17.20 -12.16 -9.23
N TYR A 102 15.95 -11.73 -8.99
CA TYR A 102 15.43 -10.45 -9.47
C TYR A 102 16.13 -9.23 -8.85
N PHE A 103 16.89 -9.39 -7.76
CA PHE A 103 17.67 -8.29 -7.18
C PHE A 103 19.03 -8.08 -7.84
N ASP A 104 19.49 -8.99 -8.71
CA ASP A 104 20.84 -8.92 -9.29
C ASP A 104 20.99 -7.77 -10.30
N GLU A 105 19.90 -7.38 -10.95
CA GLU A 105 19.87 -6.30 -11.96
C GLU A 105 19.37 -4.96 -11.40
N VAL A 106 19.14 -4.88 -10.09
CA VAL A 106 18.52 -3.71 -9.43
C VAL A 106 19.59 -2.77 -8.90
N GLU A 107 19.40 -1.48 -9.16
CA GLU A 107 20.24 -0.42 -8.62
C GLU A 107 20.23 -0.42 -7.09
N VAL A 108 21.43 -0.27 -6.51
CA VAL A 108 21.61 -0.17 -5.07
C VAL A 108 21.29 1.25 -4.62
N LEU A 109 20.38 1.37 -3.65
CA LEU A 109 20.04 2.63 -3.00
C LEU A 109 20.76 2.76 -1.66
N GLY A 110 21.11 4.00 -1.32
CA GLY A 110 21.50 4.39 0.02
C GLY A 110 20.29 4.47 0.97
N GLU A 111 20.59 4.64 2.26
CA GLU A 111 19.56 4.75 3.30
C GLU A 111 18.67 5.99 3.12
N ALA A 112 19.24 7.11 2.64
CA ALA A 112 18.51 8.35 2.40
C ALA A 112 17.53 8.22 1.23
N GLU A 113 17.95 7.62 0.11
CA GLU A 113 17.10 7.34 -1.04
C GLU A 113 15.98 6.34 -0.68
N THR A 114 16.31 5.32 0.12
CA THR A 114 15.33 4.34 0.62
C THR A 114 14.29 5.00 1.52
N THR A 115 14.70 5.88 2.41
CA THR A 115 13.77 6.64 3.28
C THR A 115 12.81 7.47 2.45
N LYS A 116 13.34 8.23 1.47
CA LYS A 116 12.54 9.05 0.56
C LYS A 116 11.57 8.21 -0.28
N LEU A 117 11.97 7.01 -0.68
CA LEU A 117 11.12 6.05 -1.37
C LEU A 117 9.94 5.63 -0.47
N LEU A 118 10.21 5.24 0.78
CA LEU A 118 9.20 4.84 1.75
C LEU A 118 8.22 5.98 2.05
N GLU A 119 8.70 7.20 2.27
CA GLU A 119 7.86 8.39 2.45
C GLU A 119 6.91 8.63 1.27
N THR A 120 7.39 8.38 0.05
CA THR A 120 6.57 8.55 -1.16
C THR A 120 5.55 7.42 -1.33
N VAL A 121 5.90 6.21 -0.89
CA VAL A 121 5.07 5.00 -0.98
C VAL A 121 4.01 4.97 0.13
N ALA A 122 4.29 5.52 1.32
CA ALA A 122 3.43 5.45 2.49
C ALA A 122 1.98 5.96 2.24
N PRO A 123 1.75 7.10 1.57
CA PRO A 123 0.40 7.56 1.24
C PRO A 123 -0.37 6.66 0.27
N LEU A 124 0.31 5.73 -0.39
CA LEU A 124 -0.28 4.79 -1.35
C LEU A 124 -0.61 3.44 -0.73
N ILE A 125 -0.25 3.21 0.54
CA ILE A 125 -0.58 1.97 1.25
C ILE A 125 -2.08 1.79 1.27
N ASP A 126 -2.55 0.61 0.83
CA ASP A 126 -3.98 0.29 0.82
C ASP A 126 -4.48 0.29 2.27
N PRO A 127 -5.48 1.12 2.64
CA PRO A 127 -6.01 1.17 4.01
C PRO A 127 -6.56 -0.18 4.48
N ALA A 128 -6.99 -1.02 3.53
CA ALA A 128 -7.49 -2.35 3.80
C ALA A 128 -6.42 -3.44 3.71
N SER A 129 -5.15 -3.08 3.54
CA SER A 129 -4.05 -4.00 3.78
C SER A 129 -3.99 -4.32 5.25
N GLU A 130 -4.03 -5.61 5.58
CA GLU A 130 -3.75 -6.07 6.94
C GLU A 130 -2.29 -5.71 7.28
N VAL A 131 -2.11 -4.65 8.07
CA VAL A 131 -0.88 -4.43 8.84
C VAL A 131 -0.74 -5.48 9.97
N GLY A 132 -1.74 -6.33 10.16
CA GLY A 132 -1.80 -7.36 11.19
C GLY A 132 -1.83 -8.78 10.64
N GLY A 133 -0.68 -9.46 10.68
CA GLY A 133 -0.62 -10.90 10.91
C GLY A 133 -0.55 -11.80 9.68
N LEU A 134 0.64 -11.94 9.08
CA LEU A 134 1.03 -13.19 8.40
C LEU A 134 2.51 -13.53 8.66
N SER A 135 2.69 -14.73 9.22
CA SER A 135 3.86 -15.63 9.17
C SER A 135 5.24 -15.14 9.66
N ASN A 136 5.54 -15.61 10.87
CA ASN A 136 6.74 -15.65 11.70
C ASN A 136 8.18 -15.66 11.14
N HIS A 137 8.53 -15.28 9.89
CA HIS A 137 9.95 -15.38 9.45
C HIS A 137 10.61 -14.17 8.76
N TYR A 138 9.98 -12.99 8.67
CA TYR A 138 10.63 -11.83 8.04
C TYR A 138 10.32 -10.55 8.83
N TYR A 139 11.36 -9.76 9.12
CA TYR A 139 11.26 -8.51 9.89
C TYR A 139 10.37 -7.52 9.14
N VAL A 140 9.15 -7.32 9.63
CA VAL A 140 8.22 -6.34 9.05
C VAL A 140 8.53 -4.97 9.60
N MET A 141 8.85 -4.00 8.73
CA MET A 141 8.72 -2.59 9.07
C MET A 141 7.23 -2.28 9.29
N ARG A 142 6.80 -2.22 10.56
CA ARG A 142 5.45 -1.77 10.92
C ARG A 142 5.33 -0.29 10.62
N CYS A 143 4.73 0.05 9.49
CA CYS A 143 4.23 1.41 9.26
C CYS A 143 2.98 1.59 10.13
N TYR A 144 3.13 2.20 11.30
CA TYR A 144 1.99 2.69 12.08
C TYR A 144 1.45 3.94 11.39
N THR A 145 0.70 3.79 10.30
CA THR A 145 -0.18 4.86 9.84
C THR A 145 -1.34 4.93 10.84
N CYS A 146 -1.09 5.60 11.96
CA CYS A 146 -2.10 5.93 12.95
C CYS A 146 -3.14 6.81 12.25
N GLU A 147 -4.32 6.23 11.96
CA GLU A 147 -5.51 6.95 11.50
C GLU A 147 -6.15 7.76 12.65
N CYS A 148 -5.35 8.29 13.58
CA CYS A 148 -5.86 8.88 14.83
C CYS A 148 -6.56 10.23 14.66
N ASP A 149 -6.73 10.70 13.42
CA ASP A 149 -7.38 11.97 13.14
C ASP A 149 -8.88 11.89 12.92
N LYS A 150 -9.51 10.69 12.80
CA LYS A 150 -10.95 10.65 12.48
C LYS A 150 -11.87 9.83 13.38
N PHE A 151 -11.46 8.78 14.07
CA PHE A 151 -12.35 8.10 15.03
C PHE A 151 -11.56 7.53 16.23
N GLU A 152 -11.99 7.93 17.43
CA GLU A 152 -11.55 7.46 18.77
C GLU A 152 -10.05 7.58 19.12
N LYS A 153 -9.65 8.81 19.46
CA LYS A 153 -8.54 9.05 20.39
C LYS A 153 -8.83 8.35 21.73
N ARG A 154 -8.05 7.33 22.12
CA ARG A 154 -7.60 7.16 23.54
C ARG A 154 -6.64 6.01 23.85
N GLN A 155 -6.55 4.92 23.08
CA GLN A 155 -5.70 3.80 23.54
C GLN A 155 -4.19 4.02 23.29
N LEU A 156 -3.78 4.34 22.06
CA LEU A 156 -2.35 4.48 21.74
C LEU A 156 -1.63 5.60 22.53
N LYS A 157 -2.33 6.69 22.83
CA LYS A 157 -1.78 7.82 23.60
C LYS A 157 -1.55 7.47 25.08
N ASN A 158 -2.28 6.48 25.60
CA ASN A 158 -2.06 5.98 26.95
C ASN A 158 -0.91 4.99 27.00
N ASP A 159 -0.75 4.19 25.94
CA ASP A 159 0.26 3.13 25.92
C ASP A 159 1.66 3.64 25.58
N TYR A 160 1.77 4.73 24.79
CA TYR A 160 3.07 5.28 24.32
C TYR A 160 3.07 6.81 24.22
N PRO A 161 3.02 7.54 25.35
CA PRO A 161 3.00 9.01 25.35
C PRO A 161 4.27 9.65 24.76
N GLU A 162 5.43 8.98 24.85
CA GLU A 162 6.74 9.48 24.42
C GLU A 162 6.92 9.65 22.90
N LEU A 163 6.01 9.11 22.08
CA LEU A 163 6.08 9.20 20.62
C LEU A 163 5.29 10.38 20.04
N HIS A 164 4.72 11.23 20.91
CA HIS A 164 3.77 12.28 20.53
C HIS A 164 4.22 13.71 20.87
N ASP A 165 5.48 13.93 21.27
CA ASP A 165 6.05 15.27 21.46
C ASP A 165 6.81 15.72 20.20
N PHE A 166 6.10 16.40 19.29
CA PHE A 166 6.66 17.24 18.22
C PHE A 166 5.89 18.56 18.14
#